data_AF-A0A944AA30-F1
#
_entry.id   AF-A0A944AA30-F1
#
_cell.length_a   1.000
_cell.length_b   1.000
_cell.length_c   1.000
_cell.angle_alpha   90.00
_cell.angle_beta   90.00
_cell.angle_gamma   90.00
#
_symmetry.space_group_name_H-M   'P 1'
#
loop_
_entity.id
_entity.type
_entity.pdbx_description
1 polymer ?
#
loop_
_entity_poly.entity_id
_entity_poly.type
_entity_poly.pdbx_seq_one_letter_code
_entity_poly.pdbx_strand_id
1 'polypeptide(L)'
;MKIEAKFYSEKNELYFLDGSKAELNSDKIKAYGVKWTEVGLDEDSYNEEFLANLRDKFKAMEDNGTYGFVVPECDSACDSEVQKEAFVASMKHCARRIKDCENIIGFAVPSEADPSFFMEELSAKHKHYIYFTKNSELSESNEKIVRY
;
A
#
# COMPACT_ATOMS: atom_id res chain seq x y z
N MET A 1 12.92 -14.73 3.04
CA MET A 1 12.89 -13.83 4.22
C MET A 1 11.44 -13.52 4.51
N LYS A 2 10.98 -13.68 5.76
CA LYS A 2 9.60 -13.41 6.17
C LYS A 2 9.62 -12.07 6.88
N ILE A 3 9.01 -11.03 6.30
CA ILE A 3 8.90 -9.74 7.00
C ILE A 3 8.01 -9.95 8.22
N GLU A 4 8.50 -9.56 9.38
CA GLU A 4 7.73 -9.53 10.61
C GLU A 4 6.88 -8.26 10.65
N ALA A 5 5.64 -8.38 11.15
CA ALA A 5 4.79 -7.22 11.34
C ALA A 5 5.45 -6.28 12.36
N LYS A 6 5.48 -4.98 12.05
CA LYS A 6 5.99 -3.93 12.97
C LYS A 6 4.88 -3.06 13.55
N PHE A 7 3.68 -3.18 12.96
CA PHE A 7 2.51 -2.38 13.28
C PHE A 7 1.27 -3.25 13.34
N TYR A 8 0.26 -2.77 14.04
CA TYR A 8 -1.10 -3.26 13.94
C TYR A 8 -2.08 -2.09 13.88
N SER A 9 -3.27 -2.36 13.40
CA SER A 9 -4.36 -1.39 13.27
C SER A 9 -5.52 -1.79 14.18
N GLU A 10 -6.03 -0.83 14.94
CA GLU A 10 -7.19 -1.02 15.81
C GLU A 10 -7.96 0.30 15.91
N LYS A 11 -9.31 0.24 15.91
CA LYS A 11 -10.18 1.42 15.98
C LYS A 11 -9.83 2.50 14.96
N ASN A 12 -9.47 2.08 13.75
CA ASN A 12 -9.05 2.93 12.64
C ASN A 12 -7.76 3.73 12.87
N GLU A 13 -6.95 3.35 13.85
CA GLU A 13 -5.68 3.98 14.18
C GLU A 13 -4.53 2.99 14.04
N LEU A 14 -3.31 3.52 13.82
CA LEU A 14 -2.09 2.73 13.70
C LEU A 14 -1.35 2.69 15.03
N TYR A 15 -0.84 1.51 15.39
CA TYR A 15 -0.07 1.28 16.60
C TYR A 15 1.22 0.51 16.30
N PHE A 16 2.28 0.80 17.04
CA PHE A 16 3.46 -0.07 17.11
C PHE A 16 3.14 -1.33 17.92
N LEU A 17 3.91 -2.39 17.75
CA LEU A 17 3.70 -3.64 18.52
C LEU A 17 3.84 -3.48 20.05
N ASP A 18 4.46 -2.41 20.53
CA ASP A 18 4.55 -2.08 21.96
C ASP A 18 3.29 -1.39 22.51
N GLY A 19 2.28 -1.16 21.67
CA GLY A 19 1.00 -0.52 22.01
C GLY A 19 1.02 1.01 21.94
N SER A 20 2.16 1.64 21.61
CA SER A 20 2.22 3.08 21.40
C SER A 20 1.54 3.46 20.08
N LYS A 21 0.80 4.57 20.09
CA LYS A 21 0.12 5.08 18.90
C LYS A 21 1.15 5.63 17.90
N ALA A 22 1.00 5.25 16.64
CA ALA A 22 1.83 5.71 15.55
C ALA A 22 1.14 6.89 14.83
N GLU A 23 1.79 8.05 14.87
CA GLU A 23 1.28 9.25 14.20
C GLU A 23 1.55 9.21 12.69
N LEU A 24 0.47 9.21 11.90
CA LEU A 24 0.54 9.29 10.44
C LEU A 24 0.87 10.70 9.98
N ASN A 25 1.48 10.80 8.79
CA ASN A 25 1.90 12.06 8.19
C ASN A 25 2.86 12.88 9.08
N SER A 26 3.50 12.21 10.05
CA SER A 26 4.61 12.74 10.82
C SER A 26 5.92 12.55 10.05
N ASP A 27 7.03 13.07 10.58
CA ASP A 27 8.36 12.82 10.01
C ASP A 27 8.70 11.32 9.89
N LYS A 28 8.01 10.46 10.66
CA LYS A 28 8.26 9.02 10.74
C LYS A 28 7.42 8.15 9.82
N ILE A 29 6.22 8.57 9.40
CA ILE A 29 5.32 7.75 8.55
C ILE A 29 4.76 8.58 7.42
N LYS A 30 5.11 8.22 6.18
CA LYS A 30 4.79 9.00 4.98
C LYS A 30 3.93 8.24 3.98
N ALA A 31 3.00 8.95 3.35
CA ALA A 31 2.22 8.47 2.22
C ALA A 31 3.02 8.61 0.92
N TYR A 32 3.05 7.58 0.08
CA TYR A 32 3.74 7.59 -1.21
C TYR A 32 2.76 7.31 -2.35
N GLY A 33 2.41 8.35 -3.10
CA GLY A 33 1.63 8.22 -4.33
C GLY A 33 2.38 7.37 -5.36
N VAL A 34 1.72 6.36 -5.90
CA VAL A 34 2.23 5.51 -6.98
C VAL A 34 1.17 5.43 -8.06
N LYS A 35 1.48 5.99 -9.22
CA LYS A 35 0.59 5.95 -10.39
C LYS A 35 0.63 4.58 -11.03
N TRP A 36 -0.53 4.03 -11.35
CA TRP A 36 -0.58 2.74 -12.04
C TRP A 36 0.03 2.77 -13.45
N THR A 37 -0.02 3.91 -14.15
CA THR A 37 0.65 4.07 -15.45
C THR A 37 2.17 3.99 -15.32
N GLU A 38 2.73 4.43 -14.20
CA GLU A 38 4.17 4.32 -13.91
C GLU A 38 4.58 2.88 -13.55
N VAL A 39 3.67 2.09 -12.97
CA VAL A 39 3.88 0.67 -12.70
C VAL A 39 3.75 -0.17 -13.98
N GLY A 40 2.85 0.24 -14.89
CA GLY A 40 2.46 -0.49 -16.09
C GLY A 40 1.05 -1.06 -15.96
N LEU A 41 0.36 -1.17 -17.09
CA LEU A 41 -1.08 -1.47 -17.14
C LEU A 41 -1.37 -2.97 -17.28
N ASP A 42 -0.39 -3.76 -17.71
CA ASP A 42 -0.52 -5.19 -17.91
C ASP A 42 0.82 -5.92 -17.69
N GLU A 43 0.76 -7.26 -17.64
CA GLU A 43 1.91 -8.11 -17.36
C GLU A 43 3.04 -8.00 -18.40
N ASP A 44 2.72 -7.63 -19.64
CA ASP A 44 3.67 -7.45 -20.73
C ASP A 44 4.28 -6.04 -20.74
N SER A 45 3.64 -5.09 -20.05
CA SER A 45 3.99 -3.67 -20.04
C SER A 45 4.48 -3.14 -18.68
N TYR A 46 4.78 -4.00 -17.70
CA TYR A 46 5.25 -3.54 -16.40
C TYR A 46 6.59 -2.81 -16.50
N ASN A 47 6.65 -1.61 -15.92
CA ASN A 47 7.84 -0.78 -15.91
C ASN A 47 8.77 -1.23 -14.78
N GLU A 48 9.58 -2.23 -15.09
CA GLU A 48 10.53 -2.82 -14.14
C GLU A 48 11.62 -1.85 -13.69
N GLU A 49 11.97 -0.88 -14.52
CA GLU A 49 12.93 0.18 -14.18
C GLU A 49 12.36 1.09 -13.09
N PHE A 50 11.12 1.55 -13.24
CA PHE A 50 10.44 2.33 -12.22
C PHE A 50 10.33 1.56 -10.90
N LEU A 51 9.92 0.29 -10.95
CA LEU A 51 9.76 -0.54 -9.75
C LEU A 51 11.10 -0.81 -9.03
N ALA A 52 12.19 -0.96 -9.78
CA ALA A 52 13.54 -1.06 -9.21
C ALA A 52 13.93 0.25 -8.51
N ASN A 53 13.74 1.39 -9.16
CA ASN A 53 14.03 2.70 -8.57
C ASN A 53 13.15 2.99 -7.33
N LEU A 54 11.87 2.60 -7.37
CA LEU A 54 10.95 2.73 -6.24
C LEU A 54 11.42 1.88 -5.05
N ARG A 55 11.84 0.64 -5.31
CA ARG A 55 12.41 -0.24 -4.29
C ARG A 55 13.68 0.35 -3.67
N ASP A 56 14.61 0.84 -4.49
CA ASP A 56 15.86 1.44 -4.00
C ASP A 56 15.59 2.69 -3.15
N LYS A 57 14.61 3.51 -3.55
CA LYS A 57 14.15 4.66 -2.77
C LYS A 57 13.59 4.24 -1.41
N PHE A 58 12.76 3.19 -1.37
CA PHE A 58 12.22 2.68 -0.11
C PHE A 58 13.30 2.04 0.76
N LYS A 59 14.27 1.34 0.17
CA LYS A 59 15.43 0.81 0.88
C LYS A 59 16.28 1.91 1.53
N ALA A 60 16.55 3.00 0.81
CA ALA A 60 17.27 4.14 1.36
C ALA A 60 16.55 4.82 2.56
N MET A 61 15.24 4.63 2.70
CA MET A 61 14.49 5.14 3.85
C MET A 61 14.60 4.24 5.09
N GLU A 62 14.93 2.96 4.95
CA GLU A 62 15.12 2.03 6.08
C GLU A 62 16.22 2.54 7.02
N ASP A 63 17.30 3.09 6.45
CA ASP A 63 18.44 3.65 7.18
C ASP A 63 18.07 4.86 8.06
N ASN A 64 16.98 5.54 7.74
CA ASN A 64 16.50 6.73 8.45
C ASN A 64 15.40 6.42 9.48
N GLY A 65 15.04 5.15 9.67
CA GLY A 65 13.96 4.74 10.59
C GLY A 65 12.59 5.32 10.20
N THR A 66 12.40 5.66 8.92
CA THR A 66 11.16 6.22 8.38
C THR A 66 10.35 5.14 7.69
N TYR A 67 9.07 5.06 8.02
CA TYR A 67 8.10 4.14 7.44
C TYR A 67 7.28 4.81 6.34
N GLY A 68 6.74 4.00 5.44
CA GLY A 68 5.87 4.47 4.38
C GLY A 68 4.74 3.52 4.06
N PHE A 69 3.65 4.06 3.51
CA PHE A 69 2.62 3.25 2.86
C PHE A 69 2.37 3.79 1.45
N VAL A 70 2.00 2.89 0.54
CA VAL A 70 1.76 3.24 -0.85
C VAL A 70 0.32 3.72 -1.00
N VAL A 71 0.12 4.81 -1.72
CA VAL A 71 -1.18 5.31 -2.13
C VAL A 71 -1.33 5.06 -3.63
N PRO A 72 -2.11 4.04 -4.04
CA PRO A 72 -2.38 3.82 -5.44
C PRO A 72 -3.09 5.03 -6.06
N GLU A 73 -2.57 5.52 -7.18
CA GLU A 73 -3.16 6.63 -7.93
C GLU A 73 -3.59 6.14 -9.31
N CYS A 74 -4.87 6.29 -9.59
CA CYS A 74 -5.42 6.06 -10.91
C CYS A 74 -5.32 7.36 -11.73
N ASP A 75 -4.22 7.54 -12.45
CA ASP A 75 -3.94 8.75 -13.23
C ASP A 75 -4.39 8.69 -14.69
N SER A 76 -5.15 7.65 -15.06
CA SER A 76 -5.81 7.50 -16.36
C SER A 76 -7.20 6.86 -16.20
N ALA A 77 -7.97 6.73 -17.29
CA ALA A 77 -9.33 6.18 -17.23
C ALA A 77 -9.35 4.76 -16.62
N CYS A 78 -10.19 4.56 -15.60
CA CYS A 78 -10.39 3.29 -14.89
C CYS A 78 -11.86 3.11 -14.52
N ASP A 79 -12.70 3.17 -15.55
CA ASP A 79 -14.15 3.16 -15.40
C ASP A 79 -14.73 1.77 -15.64
N SER A 80 -14.06 0.96 -16.46
CA SER A 80 -14.47 -0.41 -16.78
C SER A 80 -13.98 -1.43 -15.75
N GLU A 81 -14.72 -2.54 -15.58
CA GLU A 81 -14.33 -3.64 -14.68
C GLU A 81 -12.95 -4.21 -15.05
N VAL A 82 -12.67 -4.37 -16.35
CA VAL A 82 -11.36 -4.84 -16.86
C VAL A 82 -10.23 -3.91 -16.42
N GLN A 83 -10.44 -2.60 -16.47
CA GLN A 83 -9.44 -1.63 -16.01
C GLN A 83 -9.25 -1.67 -14.49
N LYS A 84 -10.32 -1.86 -13.73
CA LYS A 84 -10.24 -2.00 -12.27
C LYS A 84 -9.45 -3.25 -11.89
N GLU A 85 -9.69 -4.37 -12.55
CA GLU A 85 -8.92 -5.60 -12.34
C GLU A 85 -7.45 -5.41 -12.72
N ALA A 86 -7.17 -4.79 -13.88
CA ALA A 86 -5.81 -4.44 -14.28
C ALA A 86 -5.12 -3.52 -13.26
N PHE A 87 -5.83 -2.54 -12.71
CA PHE A 87 -5.32 -1.66 -11.66
C PHE A 87 -4.93 -2.42 -10.39
N VAL A 88 -5.80 -3.33 -9.92
CA VAL A 88 -5.45 -4.19 -8.78
C VAL A 88 -4.25 -5.08 -9.12
N ALA A 89 -4.18 -5.63 -10.33
CA ALA A 89 -3.05 -6.44 -10.78
C ALA A 89 -1.73 -5.65 -10.80
N SER A 90 -1.73 -4.42 -11.30
CA SER A 90 -0.58 -3.52 -11.26
C SER A 90 -0.13 -3.24 -9.83
N MET A 91 -1.06 -2.92 -8.92
CA MET A 91 -0.72 -2.68 -7.52
C MET A 91 -0.23 -3.94 -6.81
N LYS A 92 -0.77 -5.11 -7.14
CA LYS A 92 -0.27 -6.41 -6.67
C LYS A 92 1.16 -6.68 -7.17
N HIS A 93 1.47 -6.31 -8.41
CA HIS A 93 2.83 -6.40 -8.94
C HIS A 93 3.79 -5.43 -8.25
N CYS A 94 3.36 -4.20 -8.02
CA CYS A 94 4.10 -3.20 -7.23
C CYS A 94 4.43 -3.75 -5.83
N ALA A 95 3.41 -4.24 -5.09
CA ALA A 95 3.57 -4.88 -3.79
C ALA A 95 4.60 -6.02 -3.82
N ARG A 96 4.55 -6.89 -4.85
CA ARG A 96 5.51 -7.98 -5.03
C ARG A 96 6.95 -7.49 -5.20
N ARG A 97 7.17 -6.33 -5.84
CA ARG A 97 8.51 -5.78 -6.10
C ARG A 97 9.13 -5.09 -4.89
N ILE A 98 8.30 -4.45 -4.07
CA ILE A 98 8.74 -3.79 -2.83
C ILE A 98 8.58 -4.70 -1.60
N LYS A 99 8.35 -6.00 -1.81
CA LYS A 99 8.00 -6.98 -0.76
C LYS A 99 9.07 -7.16 0.31
N ASP A 100 10.30 -6.74 0.04
CA ASP A 100 11.44 -6.85 0.93
C ASP A 100 11.80 -5.52 1.58
N CYS A 101 11.08 -4.43 1.29
CA CYS A 101 11.18 -3.13 1.96
C CYS A 101 10.45 -3.18 3.30
N GLU A 102 11.17 -3.37 4.39
CA GLU A 102 10.60 -3.57 5.73
C GLU A 102 10.01 -2.30 6.35
N ASN A 103 10.35 -1.15 5.78
CA ASN A 103 9.79 0.12 6.15
C ASN A 103 8.45 0.42 5.45
N ILE A 104 8.07 -0.37 4.43
CA ILE A 104 6.77 -0.25 3.80
C ILE A 104 5.75 -1.07 4.56
N ILE A 105 4.83 -0.37 5.22
CA ILE A 105 3.89 -0.96 6.18
C ILE A 105 2.56 -1.34 5.56
N GLY A 106 2.28 -0.90 4.33
CA GLY A 106 1.10 -1.32 3.59
C GLY A 106 0.64 -0.36 2.50
N PHE A 107 -0.66 -0.39 2.23
CA PHE A 107 -1.28 0.28 1.08
C PHE A 107 -2.57 1.01 1.48
N ALA A 108 -2.81 2.16 0.88
CA ALA A 108 -4.14 2.75 0.89
C ALA A 108 -5.07 1.96 -0.03
N VAL A 109 -6.32 1.78 0.40
CA VAL A 109 -7.39 1.20 -0.40
C VAL A 109 -7.86 2.28 -1.38
N PRO A 110 -7.71 2.05 -2.69
CA PRO A 110 -8.11 3.03 -3.70
C PRO A 110 -9.64 3.06 -3.87
N SER A 111 -10.17 4.21 -4.28
CA SER A 111 -11.61 4.39 -4.57
C SER A 111 -12.08 3.63 -5.81
N GLU A 112 -11.15 3.33 -6.72
CA GLU A 112 -11.43 2.76 -8.02
C GLU A 112 -11.62 1.23 -7.96
N ALA A 113 -11.13 0.58 -6.90
CA ALA A 113 -11.22 -0.86 -6.72
C ALA A 113 -12.23 -1.25 -5.64
N ASP A 114 -12.78 -2.47 -5.75
CA ASP A 114 -13.50 -3.07 -4.63
C ASP A 114 -12.53 -3.27 -3.44
N PRO A 115 -12.85 -2.73 -2.24
CA PRO A 115 -11.98 -2.83 -1.09
C PRO A 115 -11.65 -4.27 -0.68
N SER A 116 -12.64 -5.17 -0.74
CA SER A 116 -12.47 -6.55 -0.27
C SER A 116 -11.54 -7.31 -1.22
N PHE A 117 -11.79 -7.20 -2.52
CA PHE A 117 -10.97 -7.78 -3.56
C PHE A 117 -9.52 -7.27 -3.52
N PHE A 118 -9.33 -5.94 -3.41
CA PHE A 118 -8.00 -5.34 -3.32
C PHE A 118 -7.21 -5.85 -2.11
N MET A 119 -7.83 -5.87 -0.93
CA MET A 119 -7.18 -6.36 0.29
C MET A 119 -6.87 -7.85 0.24
N GLU A 120 -7.74 -8.66 -0.35
CA GLU A 120 -7.52 -10.10 -0.52
C GLU A 120 -6.30 -10.36 -1.42
N GLU A 121 -6.24 -9.70 -2.58
CA GLU A 121 -5.18 -9.87 -3.57
C GLU A 121 -3.80 -9.50 -3.04
N LEU A 122 -3.69 -8.41 -2.27
CA LEU A 122 -2.43 -7.97 -1.67
C LEU A 122 -2.05 -8.83 -0.45
N SER A 123 -3.01 -9.15 0.43
CA SER A 123 -2.73 -9.88 1.67
C SER A 123 -2.34 -11.35 1.43
N ALA A 124 -2.71 -11.93 0.29
CA ALA A 124 -2.38 -13.31 -0.07
C ALA A 124 -0.87 -13.62 0.06
N LYS A 125 -0.01 -12.65 -0.28
CA LYS A 125 1.45 -12.75 -0.13
C LYS A 125 2.04 -11.81 0.93
N HIS A 126 1.27 -10.83 1.40
CA HIS A 126 1.73 -9.77 2.28
C HIS A 126 0.81 -9.58 3.51
N LYS A 127 0.68 -10.63 4.31
CA LYS A 127 -0.20 -10.64 5.51
C LYS A 127 0.11 -9.58 6.57
N HIS A 128 1.28 -8.96 6.51
CA HIS A 128 1.71 -7.94 7.45
C HIS A 128 1.27 -6.52 7.04
N TYR A 129 0.73 -6.34 5.83
CA TYR A 129 0.30 -5.03 5.38
C TYR A 129 -0.91 -4.52 6.14
N ILE A 130 -0.80 -3.28 6.56
CA ILE A 130 -1.90 -2.47 7.08
C ILE A 130 -2.56 -1.74 5.92
N TYR A 131 -3.88 -1.64 5.98
CA TYR A 131 -4.65 -0.93 4.96
C TYR A 131 -5.08 0.44 5.46
N PHE A 132 -4.98 1.42 4.58
CA PHE A 132 -5.26 2.82 4.89
C PHE A 132 -6.42 3.34 4.04
N THR A 133 -7.19 4.31 4.51
CA THR A 133 -8.26 4.93 3.71
C THR A 133 -8.50 6.39 4.07
N LYS A 134 -8.91 7.17 3.06
CA LYS A 134 -9.53 8.49 3.23
C LYS A 134 -11.06 8.43 3.22
N ASN A 135 -11.63 7.29 2.82
CA ASN A 135 -13.07 7.11 2.77
C ASN A 135 -13.60 6.77 4.18
N SER A 136 -14.38 7.70 4.74
CA SER A 136 -14.99 7.55 6.06
C SER A 136 -15.89 6.32 6.15
N GLU A 137 -16.70 6.03 5.13
CA GLU A 137 -17.63 4.88 5.13
C GLU A 137 -16.86 3.55 5.20
N LEU A 138 -15.74 3.46 4.50
CA LEU A 138 -14.89 2.27 4.52
C LEU A 138 -14.24 2.06 5.90
N SER A 139 -13.81 3.15 6.53
CA SER A 139 -13.24 3.07 7.89
C SER A 139 -14.30 2.73 8.94
N GLU A 140 -15.53 3.24 8.81
CA GLU A 140 -16.64 2.96 9.74
C GLU A 140 -17.14 1.51 9.62
N SER A 141 -17.09 0.94 8.42
CA SER A 141 -17.44 -0.46 8.19
C SER A 141 -16.33 -1.44 8.55
N ASN A 142 -15.08 -0.98 8.72
CA ASN A 142 -13.95 -1.83 9.07
C ASN A 142 -12.93 -1.11 9.97
N GLU A 143 -13.01 -1.40 11.28
CA GLU A 143 -12.15 -0.83 12.33
C GLU A 143 -10.66 -1.18 12.17
N LYS A 144 -10.30 -2.12 11.29
CA LYS A 144 -8.91 -2.46 10.97
C LYS A 144 -8.31 -1.60 9.86
N ILE A 145 -9.10 -0.81 9.15
CA ILE A 145 -8.57 0.10 8.12
C ILE A 145 -8.25 1.43 8.77
N VAL A 146 -7.00 1.86 8.63
CA VAL A 146 -6.48 3.08 9.29
C VAL A 146 -6.89 4.32 8.50
N ARG A 147 -7.37 5.36 9.20
CA ARG A 147 -7.64 6.68 8.59
C ARG A 147 -6.34 7.48 8.48
N TYR A 148 -6.08 8.13 7.34
CA TYR A 148 -4.83 8.88 7.09
C TYR A 148 -5.02 10.20 6.34
#